data_AF-A0A7W9LP10-F1
#
_entry.id   AF-A0A7W9LP10-F1
#
_cell.length_a   1.000
_cell.length_b   1.000
_cell.length_c   1.000
_cell.angle_alpha   90.00
_cell.angle_beta   90.00
_cell.angle_gamma   90.00
#
_symmetry.space_group_name_H-M   'P 1'
#
loop_
_entity.id
_entity.type
_entity.pdbx_description
1 polymer ?
#
loop_
_entity_poly.entity_id
_entity_poly.type
_entity_poly.pdbx_seq_one_letter_code
_entity_poly.pdbx_strand_id
1 'polypeptide(L)'
;MFDDRNLVSSSGLVPTLALARSAGLHELAQQHLSVPTDKGANAGLKVCSLVAGMVAGADSIDDLALLRHGGMGRVFKNAYAPSTLGSFLRAFTFGHVRQLDAVASRFLTRLATRAPLIAQSAGPDVPGRVLVDIDDTIIEVHGYAKQGSGYGYSGVRGLNALLATLSTAESAPVVVAQRLRKGSCGSARGAARLVADALKTVSNLTSTQPAAKPLVRADSAFYTHATIGAALRAGADVSVTVRANPKVKAAIAAIGDDAWTPIEYTDAVFDEHTQTWISQAEVAEIEFTAFTKKPKSEQVPGRLVVRRIPDLNPTRTDGQATLFDTWRFHAFFTTTNPDQADTVTADKTHRAHAIIEQVCPASSCRQVFGAGKVGDQGAGEAEVDLDRPVPGECFVRAHGVVVGAVGVGVGNQVQDVVDLFEEQPFVLQRAEAAFA
;
A
#
# COMPACT_ATOMS: atom_id res chain seq x y z
N MET A 1 -0.64 -29.30 14.88
CA MET A 1 -0.73 -28.67 16.21
C MET A 1 0.51 -29.08 16.99
N PHE A 2 1.37 -28.15 17.39
CA PHE A 2 2.59 -28.48 18.14
C PHE A 2 2.28 -28.36 19.64
N ASP A 3 2.31 -29.47 20.35
CA ASP A 3 1.98 -29.56 21.79
C ASP A 3 3.24 -29.77 22.68
N ASP A 4 4.43 -29.57 22.11
CA ASP A 4 5.70 -29.61 22.84
C ASP A 4 5.90 -28.34 23.67
N ARG A 5 6.07 -28.52 24.98
CA ARG A 5 6.27 -27.45 25.97
C ARG A 5 7.59 -26.69 25.81
N ASN A 6 8.52 -27.17 24.99
CA ASN A 6 9.81 -26.53 24.70
C ASN A 6 9.84 -25.84 23.34
N LEU A 7 8.82 -26.02 22.50
CA LEU A 7 8.80 -25.46 21.14
C LEU A 7 8.10 -24.10 21.10
N VAL A 8 8.74 -23.12 20.48
CA VAL A 8 8.21 -21.77 20.26
C VAL A 8 7.93 -21.62 18.76
N SER A 9 6.65 -21.57 18.40
CA SER A 9 6.20 -21.57 16.99
C SER A 9 6.61 -20.31 16.22
N SER A 10 6.89 -19.21 16.92
CA SER A 10 7.08 -17.88 16.32
C SER A 10 8.26 -17.16 16.97
N SER A 11 9.46 -17.76 16.95
CA SER A 11 10.62 -17.25 17.71
C SER A 11 11.05 -15.84 17.28
N GLY A 12 10.97 -15.53 15.99
CA GLY A 12 11.23 -14.19 15.43
C GLY A 12 10.24 -13.09 15.87
N LEU A 13 9.18 -13.44 16.61
CA LEU A 13 8.33 -12.47 17.29
C LEU A 13 9.09 -11.71 18.40
N VAL A 14 10.09 -12.34 19.02
CA VAL A 14 10.92 -11.73 20.08
C VAL A 14 11.68 -10.50 19.59
N PRO A 15 12.55 -10.58 18.54
CA PRO A 15 13.22 -9.38 18.02
C PRO A 15 12.23 -8.37 17.43
N THR A 16 11.13 -8.81 16.81
CA THR A 16 10.10 -7.91 16.27
C THR A 16 9.44 -7.08 17.37
N LEU A 17 9.09 -7.69 18.50
CA LEU A 17 8.51 -6.97 19.63
C LEU A 17 9.54 -6.16 20.43
N ALA A 18 10.81 -6.58 20.45
CA ALA A 18 11.90 -5.76 20.97
C ALA A 18 12.05 -4.46 20.16
N LEU A 19 12.04 -4.55 18.83
CA LEU A 19 12.05 -3.38 17.93
C LEU A 19 10.80 -2.51 18.17
N ALA A 20 9.60 -3.10 18.19
CA ALA A 20 8.36 -2.36 18.43
C ALA A 20 8.31 -1.66 19.79
N ARG A 21 8.87 -2.29 20.84
CA ARG A 21 9.06 -1.65 22.16
C ARG A 21 10.09 -0.54 22.09
N SER A 22 11.21 -0.72 21.39
CA SER A 22 12.25 0.31 21.26
C SER A 22 11.79 1.57 20.51
N ALA A 23 10.87 1.41 19.55
CA ALA A 23 10.16 2.49 18.86
C ALA A 23 8.90 2.97 19.62
N GLY A 24 8.60 2.39 20.78
CA GLY A 24 7.63 2.90 21.76
C GLY A 24 6.17 2.57 21.50
N LEU A 25 5.85 1.45 20.82
CA LEU A 25 4.46 1.04 20.54
C LEU A 25 3.64 0.93 21.83
N HIS A 26 4.22 0.31 22.86
CA HIS A 26 3.57 0.09 24.15
C HIS A 26 3.22 1.41 24.84
N GLU A 27 4.22 2.29 24.98
CA GLU A 27 4.09 3.57 25.68
C GLU A 27 3.12 4.51 24.94
N LEU A 28 3.21 4.59 23.60
CA LEU A 28 2.30 5.39 22.78
C LEU A 28 0.85 4.92 22.92
N ALA A 29 0.60 3.61 22.81
CA ALA A 29 -0.74 3.06 22.94
C ALA A 29 -1.28 3.22 24.37
N GLN A 30 -0.45 3.06 25.40
CA GLN A 30 -0.83 3.24 26.80
C GLN A 30 -1.10 4.70 27.17
N GLN A 31 -0.41 5.66 26.54
CA GLN A 31 -0.57 7.09 26.80
C GLN A 31 -1.74 7.71 26.03
N HIS A 32 -2.03 7.26 24.80
CA HIS A 32 -2.96 7.95 23.89
C HIS A 32 -4.33 7.29 23.74
N LEU A 33 -4.53 6.04 24.18
CA LEU A 33 -5.84 5.39 24.14
C LEU A 33 -6.63 5.66 25.43
N SER A 34 -7.77 6.34 25.29
CA SER A 34 -8.66 6.68 26.41
C SER A 34 -9.87 5.75 26.51
N VAL A 35 -9.69 4.45 26.22
CA VAL A 35 -10.78 3.47 26.27
C VAL A 35 -11.30 3.40 27.72
N PRO A 36 -12.62 3.55 27.96
CA PRO A 36 -13.16 3.60 29.32
C PRO A 36 -13.20 2.23 29.99
N THR A 37 -13.54 2.21 31.28
CA THR A 37 -13.76 1.00 32.12
C THR A 37 -12.52 0.11 32.31
N ASP A 38 -12.69 -1.02 32.97
CA ASP A 38 -11.66 -2.09 33.07
C ASP A 38 -11.20 -2.57 31.68
N LYS A 39 -12.04 -2.43 30.65
CA LYS A 39 -11.69 -2.81 29.27
C LYS A 39 -10.51 -1.98 28.75
N GLY A 40 -10.36 -0.71 29.15
CA GLY A 40 -9.22 0.13 28.82
C GLY A 40 -7.94 -0.10 29.62
N ALA A 41 -8.00 -0.84 30.75
CA ALA A 41 -6.82 -1.08 31.58
C ALA A 41 -5.73 -1.80 30.78
N ASN A 42 -4.47 -1.35 30.89
CA ASN A 42 -3.33 -1.88 30.12
C ASN A 42 -3.53 -1.88 28.59
N ALA A 43 -4.20 -0.84 28.05
CA ALA A 43 -4.44 -0.67 26.62
C ALA A 43 -3.18 -0.87 25.76
N GLY A 44 -2.02 -0.41 26.22
CA GLY A 44 -0.76 -0.57 25.48
C GLY A 44 -0.32 -2.02 25.33
N LEU A 45 -0.40 -2.82 26.41
CA LEU A 45 -0.08 -4.25 26.35
C LEU A 45 -1.10 -5.00 25.48
N LYS A 46 -2.39 -4.63 25.53
CA LYS A 46 -3.45 -5.20 24.68
C LYS A 46 -3.22 -4.93 23.19
N VAL A 47 -2.83 -3.70 22.83
CA VAL A 47 -2.42 -3.34 21.46
C VAL A 47 -1.18 -4.12 21.03
N CYS A 48 -0.17 -4.23 21.90
CA CYS A 48 1.02 -5.02 21.60
C CYS A 48 0.69 -6.51 21.38
N SER A 49 -0.25 -7.09 22.15
CA SER A 49 -0.74 -8.46 21.93
C SER A 49 -1.47 -8.62 20.59
N LEU A 50 -2.29 -7.65 20.18
CA LEU A 50 -2.98 -7.67 18.89
C LEU A 50 -1.97 -7.62 17.72
N VAL A 51 -1.03 -6.68 17.75
CA VAL A 51 0.03 -6.56 16.73
C VAL A 51 0.92 -7.81 16.73
N ALA A 52 1.28 -8.34 17.90
CA ALA A 52 2.05 -9.58 18.02
C ALA A 52 1.36 -10.78 17.37
N GLY A 53 0.05 -10.92 17.60
CA GLY A 53 -0.78 -11.96 17.00
C GLY A 53 -0.82 -11.83 15.49
N MET A 54 -1.14 -10.63 14.97
CA MET A 54 -1.19 -10.37 13.52
C MET A 54 0.15 -10.68 12.83
N VAL A 55 1.28 -10.27 13.43
CA VAL A 55 2.64 -10.57 12.91
C VAL A 55 2.93 -12.07 12.93
N ALA A 56 2.42 -12.80 13.93
CA ALA A 56 2.54 -14.25 14.03
C ALA A 56 1.47 -15.02 13.23
N GLY A 57 0.64 -14.33 12.44
CA GLY A 57 -0.34 -14.93 11.54
C GLY A 57 -1.73 -15.19 12.12
N ALA A 58 -2.13 -14.51 13.21
CA ALA A 58 -3.50 -14.52 13.68
C ALA A 58 -4.40 -13.70 12.75
N ASP A 59 -5.39 -14.34 12.12
CA ASP A 59 -6.40 -13.66 11.33
C ASP A 59 -7.62 -13.29 12.16
N SER A 60 -8.07 -14.15 13.08
CA SER A 60 -9.21 -13.89 13.95
C SER A 60 -8.79 -13.49 15.38
N ILE A 61 -9.77 -13.05 16.18
CA ILE A 61 -9.57 -12.85 17.62
C ILE A 61 -9.26 -14.17 18.33
N ASP A 62 -9.84 -15.28 17.89
CA ASP A 62 -9.63 -16.59 18.50
C ASP A 62 -8.21 -17.13 18.20
N ASP A 63 -7.65 -16.84 17.03
CA ASP A 63 -6.27 -17.19 16.67
C ASP A 63 -5.22 -16.54 17.60
N LEU A 64 -5.57 -15.47 18.32
CA LEU A 64 -4.70 -14.88 19.35
C LEU A 64 -4.36 -15.85 20.49
N ALA A 65 -5.04 -17.00 20.57
CA ALA A 65 -4.62 -18.14 21.36
C ALA A 65 -3.19 -18.62 21.02
N LEU A 66 -2.69 -18.40 19.80
CA LEU A 66 -1.31 -18.71 19.39
C LEU A 66 -0.25 -18.07 20.31
N LEU A 67 -0.54 -16.90 20.88
CA LEU A 67 0.36 -16.21 21.82
C LEU A 67 0.45 -16.90 23.19
N ARG A 68 -0.33 -17.97 23.41
CA ARG A 68 -0.47 -18.70 24.68
C ARG A 68 -0.13 -20.19 24.54
N HIS A 69 0.19 -20.69 23.34
CA HIS A 69 0.48 -22.10 23.08
C HIS A 69 1.97 -22.47 23.23
N GLY A 70 2.26 -23.75 23.49
CA GLY A 70 3.62 -24.28 23.57
C GLY A 70 4.52 -23.58 24.60
N GLY A 71 5.77 -23.33 24.23
CA GLY A 71 6.77 -22.66 25.07
C GLY A 71 6.55 -21.16 25.31
N MET A 72 5.51 -20.54 24.72
CA MET A 72 5.30 -19.08 24.75
C MET A 72 5.20 -18.49 26.17
N GLY A 73 4.70 -19.26 27.15
CA GLY A 73 4.66 -18.84 28.56
C GLY A 73 6.03 -18.67 29.23
N ARG A 74 7.12 -19.17 28.62
CA ARG A 74 8.50 -18.89 29.06
C ARG A 74 9.05 -17.58 28.48
N VAL A 75 8.49 -17.12 27.35
CA VAL A 75 8.91 -15.91 26.62
C VAL A 75 8.09 -14.70 27.05
N PHE A 76 6.78 -14.88 27.23
CA PHE A 76 5.83 -13.82 27.58
C PHE A 76 5.29 -14.01 28.99
N LYS A 77 5.70 -13.15 29.93
CA LYS A 77 5.19 -13.15 31.31
C LYS A 77 3.69 -12.84 31.43
N ASN A 78 3.10 -12.18 30.43
CA ASN A 78 1.68 -11.84 30.36
C ASN A 78 1.17 -12.00 28.91
N ALA A 79 0.17 -12.83 28.70
CA ALA A 79 -0.51 -12.99 27.41
C ALA A 79 -2.03 -12.97 27.61
N TYR A 80 -2.72 -11.95 27.07
CA TYR A 80 -4.17 -11.81 27.25
C TYR A 80 -4.94 -12.92 26.56
N ALA A 81 -6.09 -13.31 27.12
CA ALA A 81 -7.01 -14.24 26.47
C ALA A 81 -7.73 -13.55 25.29
N PRO A 82 -8.06 -14.28 24.20
CA PRO A 82 -8.90 -13.80 23.10
C PRO A 82 -10.12 -12.98 23.55
N SER A 83 -10.89 -13.51 24.51
CA SER A 83 -12.08 -12.84 25.07
C SER A 83 -11.80 -11.47 25.71
N THR A 84 -10.61 -11.28 26.30
CA THR A 84 -10.18 -10.00 26.88
C THR A 84 -9.84 -8.99 25.78
N LEU A 85 -9.18 -9.43 24.70
CA LEU A 85 -8.83 -8.59 23.56
C LEU A 85 -10.06 -8.22 22.72
N GLY A 86 -10.97 -9.17 22.49
CA GLY A 86 -12.28 -8.92 21.88
C GLY A 86 -13.14 -7.94 22.69
N SER A 87 -13.16 -8.08 24.03
CA SER A 87 -13.88 -7.13 24.90
C SER A 87 -13.28 -5.72 24.88
N PHE A 88 -11.95 -5.61 24.74
CA PHE A 88 -11.27 -4.33 24.55
C PHE A 88 -11.66 -3.69 23.21
N LEU A 89 -11.59 -4.43 22.11
CA LEU A 89 -11.95 -3.93 20.78
C LEU A 89 -13.43 -3.55 20.65
N ARG A 90 -14.35 -4.29 21.27
CA ARG A 90 -15.79 -3.94 21.28
C ARG A 90 -16.10 -2.63 22.01
N ALA A 91 -15.20 -2.11 22.84
CA ALA A 91 -15.31 -0.79 23.45
C ALA A 91 -14.81 0.36 22.54
N PHE A 92 -14.40 0.07 21.30
CA PHE A 92 -13.87 1.09 20.41
C PHE A 92 -15.00 1.90 19.76
N THR A 93 -14.88 3.21 19.87
CA THR A 93 -15.68 4.17 19.10
C THR A 93 -14.83 4.73 17.95
N PHE A 94 -15.42 5.51 17.06
CA PHE A 94 -14.67 6.26 16.05
C PHE A 94 -13.55 7.13 16.68
N GLY A 95 -13.77 7.67 17.88
CA GLY A 95 -12.74 8.41 18.63
C GLY A 95 -11.52 7.54 19.00
N HIS A 96 -11.75 6.31 19.46
CA HIS A 96 -10.68 5.36 19.79
C HIS A 96 -9.91 4.90 18.53
N VAL A 97 -10.59 4.75 17.39
CA VAL A 97 -9.92 4.50 16.09
C VAL A 97 -9.05 5.70 15.67
N ARG A 98 -9.52 6.94 15.86
CA ARG A 98 -8.71 8.15 15.62
C ARG A 98 -7.53 8.29 16.59
N GLN A 99 -7.62 7.75 17.80
CA GLN A 99 -6.47 7.64 18.70
C GLN A 99 -5.46 6.60 18.21
N LEU A 100 -5.91 5.43 17.71
CA LEU A 100 -5.02 4.47 17.05
C LEU A 100 -4.32 5.04 15.81
N ASP A 101 -4.99 5.82 14.96
CA ASP A 101 -4.35 6.55 13.86
C ASP A 101 -3.18 7.43 14.33
N ALA A 102 -3.37 8.07 15.49
CA ALA A 102 -2.41 8.96 16.11
C ALA A 102 -1.28 8.20 16.85
N VAL A 103 -1.52 6.97 17.28
CA VAL A 103 -0.48 6.03 17.76
C VAL A 103 0.33 5.51 16.58
N ALA A 104 -0.33 5.05 15.50
CA ALA A 104 0.31 4.46 14.33
C ALA A 104 1.26 5.43 13.63
N SER A 105 0.83 6.67 13.37
CA SER A 105 1.70 7.71 12.74
C SER A 105 2.91 8.08 13.61
N ARG A 106 2.75 8.18 14.93
CA ARG A 106 3.87 8.41 15.87
C ARG A 106 4.81 7.21 15.96
N PHE A 107 4.26 6.00 16.03
CA PHE A 107 5.02 4.76 16.07
C PHE A 107 5.84 4.58 14.80
N LEU A 108 5.24 4.79 13.62
CA LEU A 108 5.92 4.73 12.33
C LEU A 108 7.07 5.76 12.25
N THR A 109 6.83 7.00 12.72
CA THR A 109 7.88 8.03 12.78
C THR A 109 9.05 7.61 13.68
N ARG A 110 8.77 6.97 14.84
CA ARG A 110 9.81 6.44 15.74
C ARG A 110 10.47 5.16 15.22
N LEU A 111 9.76 4.34 14.46
CA LEU A 111 10.29 3.12 13.86
C LEU A 111 11.30 3.47 12.75
N ALA A 112 11.01 4.50 11.95
CA ALA A 112 11.90 5.01 10.91
C ALA A 112 13.24 5.57 11.44
N THR A 113 13.35 5.91 12.74
CA THR A 113 14.65 6.29 13.36
C THR A 113 15.42 5.09 13.92
N ARG A 114 14.81 3.90 13.95
CA ARG A 114 15.42 2.64 14.43
C ARG A 114 15.68 1.63 13.31
N ALA A 115 14.95 1.73 12.20
CA ALA A 115 15.13 0.94 11.00
C ALA A 115 14.96 1.84 9.77
N PRO A 116 15.81 1.73 8.73
CA PRO A 116 15.70 2.53 7.51
C PRO A 116 14.52 2.05 6.64
N LEU A 117 13.29 2.37 7.06
CA LEU A 117 12.06 1.99 6.35
C LEU A 117 11.93 2.64 4.97
N ILE A 118 12.63 3.75 4.75
CA ILE A 118 12.69 4.49 3.49
C ILE A 118 14.15 4.53 3.09
N ALA A 119 14.52 3.72 2.10
CA ALA A 119 15.86 3.71 1.52
C ALA A 119 16.19 5.09 0.90
N GLN A 120 17.47 5.46 0.99
CA GLN A 120 18.00 6.71 0.46
C GLN A 120 18.73 6.43 -0.86
N SER A 121 18.19 6.90 -1.98
CA SER A 121 19.02 7.38 -3.10
C SER A 121 18.25 8.13 -4.18
N ALA A 122 19.00 8.94 -4.92
CA ALA A 122 18.58 9.56 -6.16
C ALA A 122 18.70 8.54 -7.31
N GLY A 123 17.65 7.74 -7.51
CA GLY A 123 17.51 6.93 -8.72
C GLY A 123 17.35 7.80 -9.98
N PRO A 124 17.64 7.26 -11.18
CA PRO A 124 17.66 8.03 -12.43
C PRO A 124 16.27 8.45 -12.94
N ASP A 125 15.20 7.73 -12.59
CA ASP A 125 13.83 8.09 -12.95
C ASP A 125 13.19 8.99 -11.86
N VAL A 126 12.95 10.26 -12.22
CA VAL A 126 12.56 11.38 -11.34
C VAL A 126 13.45 11.49 -10.08
N PRO A 127 14.64 12.12 -10.19
CA PRO A 127 15.63 12.14 -9.11
C PRO A 127 15.07 12.62 -7.77
N GLY A 128 15.04 11.69 -6.81
CA GLY A 128 14.81 11.94 -5.39
C GLY A 128 13.38 12.23 -4.93
N ARG A 129 12.36 12.20 -5.81
CA ARG A 129 10.96 12.44 -5.36
C ARG A 129 10.35 11.25 -4.64
N VAL A 130 9.51 11.59 -3.68
CA VAL A 130 8.79 10.64 -2.81
C VAL A 130 7.35 10.52 -3.31
N LEU A 131 6.91 9.29 -3.62
CA LEU A 131 5.59 9.01 -4.17
C LEU A 131 4.59 8.69 -3.05
N VAL A 132 3.36 9.19 -3.19
CA VAL A 132 2.25 8.94 -2.26
C VAL A 132 1.05 8.45 -3.06
N ASP A 133 0.90 7.13 -3.12
CA ASP A 133 -0.18 6.48 -3.86
C ASP A 133 -1.42 6.38 -2.98
N ILE A 134 -2.58 6.71 -3.54
CA ILE A 134 -3.88 6.68 -2.84
C ILE A 134 -4.86 5.86 -3.66
N ASP A 135 -5.41 4.83 -3.02
CA ASP A 135 -6.41 3.94 -3.59
C ASP A 135 -7.39 3.45 -2.51
N ASP A 136 -8.55 2.96 -2.93
CA ASP A 136 -9.48 2.26 -2.04
C ASP A 136 -9.91 0.91 -2.58
N THR A 137 -9.97 -0.07 -1.67
CA THR A 137 -10.32 -1.45 -1.97
C THR A 137 -11.47 -1.95 -1.11
N ILE A 138 -12.18 -2.98 -1.56
CA ILE A 138 -13.28 -3.62 -0.82
C ILE A 138 -12.76 -4.88 -0.16
N ILE A 139 -12.70 -4.86 1.18
CA ILE A 139 -12.52 -6.07 1.99
C ILE A 139 -13.87 -6.78 2.03
N GLU A 140 -13.98 -7.92 1.35
CA GLU A 140 -15.21 -8.71 1.34
C GLU A 140 -15.61 -9.16 2.76
N VAL A 141 -16.93 -9.23 2.98
CA VAL A 141 -17.51 -9.63 4.26
C VAL A 141 -18.74 -10.51 4.02
N HIS A 142 -18.66 -11.74 4.49
CA HIS A 142 -19.82 -12.62 4.61
C HIS A 142 -20.63 -12.32 5.90
N GLY A 143 -21.95 -12.46 5.82
CA GLY A 143 -22.86 -12.26 6.95
C GLY A 143 -23.51 -10.86 7.03
N TYR A 144 -24.77 -10.84 7.46
CA TYR A 144 -25.59 -9.62 7.51
C TYR A 144 -25.30 -8.70 8.72
N ALA A 145 -24.78 -9.26 9.81
CA ALA A 145 -24.63 -8.57 11.09
C ALA A 145 -23.43 -7.60 11.16
N LYS A 146 -22.45 -7.69 10.26
CA LYS A 146 -21.23 -6.87 10.37
C LYS A 146 -21.53 -5.40 10.07
N GLN A 147 -21.44 -4.56 11.09
CA GLN A 147 -21.73 -3.13 11.02
C GLN A 147 -20.91 -2.45 9.91
N GLY A 148 -21.57 -1.62 9.11
CA GLY A 148 -20.93 -0.89 8.01
C GLY A 148 -20.68 -1.71 6.74
N SER A 149 -20.89 -3.03 6.76
CA SER A 149 -20.84 -3.84 5.52
C SER A 149 -21.91 -3.38 4.52
N GLY A 150 -21.59 -3.42 3.23
CA GLY A 150 -22.53 -3.07 2.18
C GLY A 150 -21.91 -3.11 0.79
N TYR A 151 -22.75 -2.91 -0.22
CA TYR A 151 -22.34 -2.92 -1.62
C TYR A 151 -21.77 -1.56 -2.04
N GLY A 152 -20.56 -1.58 -2.60
CA GLY A 152 -19.85 -0.43 -3.16
C GLY A 152 -19.82 -0.46 -4.69
N TYR A 153 -18.81 0.22 -5.26
CA TYR A 153 -18.61 0.29 -6.72
C TYR A 153 -18.28 -1.06 -7.37
N SER A 154 -17.68 -1.99 -6.62
CA SER A 154 -17.29 -3.33 -7.11
C SER A 154 -18.45 -4.34 -7.21
N GLY A 155 -19.63 -4.01 -6.67
CA GLY A 155 -20.73 -4.98 -6.53
C GLY A 155 -20.50 -6.05 -5.45
N VAL A 156 -19.31 -6.12 -4.82
CA VAL A 156 -19.01 -7.02 -3.70
C VAL A 156 -19.54 -6.43 -2.39
N ARG A 157 -20.07 -7.28 -1.51
CA ARG A 157 -20.48 -6.86 -0.15
C ARG A 157 -19.24 -6.82 0.74
N GLY A 158 -18.88 -5.64 1.25
CA GLY A 158 -17.69 -5.54 2.08
C GLY A 158 -17.62 -4.31 2.97
N LEU A 159 -16.45 -4.11 3.56
CA LEU A 159 -16.01 -2.83 4.11
C LEU A 159 -15.02 -2.22 3.14
N ASN A 160 -14.96 -0.90 3.10
CA ASN A 160 -14.09 -0.20 2.16
C ASN A 160 -12.84 0.31 2.88
N ALA A 161 -11.66 -0.15 2.48
CA ALA A 161 -10.38 0.29 3.02
C ALA A 161 -9.74 1.30 2.07
N LEU A 162 -9.64 2.54 2.51
CA LEU A 162 -8.93 3.62 1.82
C LEU A 162 -7.51 3.71 2.39
N LEU A 163 -6.50 3.56 1.54
CA LEU A 163 -5.09 3.52 1.92
C LEU A 163 -4.30 4.68 1.28
N ALA A 164 -3.23 5.09 1.96
CA ALA A 164 -2.18 5.92 1.39
C ALA A 164 -0.84 5.23 1.66
N THR A 165 -0.12 4.87 0.61
CA THR A 165 1.21 4.25 0.68
C THR A 165 2.29 5.21 0.22
N LEU A 166 3.44 5.11 0.86
CA LEU A 166 4.64 5.88 0.60
C LEU A 166 5.66 4.99 -0.10
N SER A 167 6.21 5.41 -1.23
CA SER A 167 7.27 4.68 -1.95
C SER A 167 8.35 5.61 -2.49
N THR A 168 9.53 5.04 -2.69
CA THR A 168 10.67 5.61 -3.42
C THR A 168 11.17 4.56 -4.41
N ALA A 169 12.17 4.89 -5.25
CA ALA A 169 12.75 3.95 -6.20
C ALA A 169 13.35 2.68 -5.55
N GLU A 170 13.72 2.74 -4.27
CA GLU A 170 14.46 1.67 -3.57
C GLU A 170 13.75 1.14 -2.32
N SER A 171 12.65 1.76 -1.88
CA SER A 171 11.92 1.33 -0.67
C SER A 171 10.64 0.57 -1.02
N ALA A 172 10.44 -0.59 -0.39
CA ALA A 172 9.12 -1.22 -0.34
C ALA A 172 8.05 -0.25 0.22
N PRO A 173 6.78 -0.35 -0.20
CA PRO A 173 5.78 0.65 0.17
C PRO A 173 5.44 0.62 1.66
N VAL A 174 5.35 1.81 2.26
CA VAL A 174 5.01 1.99 3.67
C VAL A 174 3.61 2.61 3.79
N VAL A 175 2.69 1.97 4.48
CA VAL A 175 1.36 2.55 4.77
C VAL A 175 1.52 3.77 5.70
N VAL A 176 1.24 4.97 5.18
CA VAL A 176 1.36 6.23 5.94
C VAL A 176 0.01 6.77 6.42
N ALA A 177 -1.11 6.33 5.84
CA ALA A 177 -2.44 6.50 6.41
C ALA A 177 -3.41 5.43 5.91
N GLN A 178 -4.44 5.10 6.71
CA GLN A 178 -5.46 4.11 6.36
C GLN A 178 -6.82 4.44 6.98
N ARG A 179 -7.94 4.21 6.29
CA ARG A 179 -9.29 4.43 6.83
C ARG A 179 -10.19 3.28 6.44
N LEU A 180 -10.77 2.60 7.44
CA LEU A 180 -11.87 1.67 7.20
C LEU A 180 -13.20 2.44 7.16
N ARG A 181 -13.96 2.25 6.09
CA ARG A 181 -15.20 2.96 5.74
C ARG A 181 -16.33 1.96 5.50
N LYS A 182 -17.57 2.46 5.50
CA LYS A 182 -18.75 1.70 5.07
C LYS A 182 -18.54 1.15 3.65
N GLY A 183 -18.96 -0.06 3.33
CA GLY A 183 -18.80 -0.64 1.98
C GLY A 183 -19.43 0.21 0.87
N SER A 184 -20.59 0.80 1.14
CA SER A 184 -21.32 1.69 0.21
C SER A 184 -20.76 3.12 0.12
N CYS A 185 -19.46 3.30 0.35
CA CYS A 185 -18.79 4.61 0.38
C CYS A 185 -18.08 4.84 -0.96
N GLY A 186 -18.32 5.97 -1.62
CA GLY A 186 -17.60 6.31 -2.86
C GLY A 186 -16.15 6.74 -2.58
N SER A 187 -15.22 6.34 -3.45
CA SER A 187 -13.76 6.48 -3.32
C SER A 187 -13.28 7.81 -2.73
N ALA A 188 -13.72 8.96 -3.28
CA ALA A 188 -13.30 10.28 -2.81
C ALA A 188 -13.71 10.64 -1.36
N ARG A 189 -14.64 9.91 -0.72
CA ARG A 189 -15.24 10.30 0.57
C ARG A 189 -14.24 10.22 1.73
N GLY A 190 -13.70 11.37 2.11
CA GLY A 190 -12.69 11.49 3.16
C GLY A 190 -11.24 11.47 2.66
N ALA A 191 -11.03 11.29 1.34
CA ALA A 191 -9.70 11.30 0.73
C ALA A 191 -8.91 12.58 1.05
N ALA A 192 -9.54 13.75 0.99
CA ALA A 192 -8.91 15.02 1.37
C ALA A 192 -8.31 15.04 2.80
N ARG A 193 -8.92 14.32 3.76
CA ARG A 193 -8.40 14.21 5.13
C ARG A 193 -7.33 13.12 5.24
N LEU A 194 -7.47 12.02 4.50
CA LEU A 194 -6.42 11.00 4.35
C LEU A 194 -5.14 11.62 3.79
N VAL A 195 -5.23 12.33 2.65
CA VAL A 195 -4.12 13.05 2.01
C VAL A 195 -3.37 13.95 3.00
N ALA A 196 -4.11 14.78 3.76
CA ALA A 196 -3.51 15.70 4.72
C ALA A 196 -2.82 14.97 5.89
N ASP A 197 -3.42 13.89 6.40
CA ASP A 197 -2.82 13.07 7.47
C ASP A 197 -1.60 12.27 6.95
N ALA A 198 -1.68 11.75 5.72
CA ALA A 198 -0.62 11.01 5.04
C ALA A 198 0.59 11.91 4.78
N LEU A 199 0.40 13.05 4.10
CA LEU A 199 1.48 13.99 3.80
C LEU A 199 2.11 14.58 5.07
N LYS A 200 1.36 14.73 6.16
CA LYS A 200 1.96 15.10 7.45
C LYS A 200 2.83 13.98 8.04
N THR A 201 2.45 12.72 7.85
CA THR A 201 3.28 11.55 8.22
C THR A 201 4.52 11.48 7.35
N VAL A 202 4.39 11.61 6.03
CA VAL A 202 5.51 11.68 5.07
C VAL A 202 6.50 12.79 5.44
N SER A 203 6.01 14.01 5.67
CA SER A 203 6.84 15.16 6.08
C SER A 203 7.62 14.91 7.38
N ASN A 204 7.12 14.09 8.31
CA ASN A 204 7.87 13.72 9.50
C ASN A 204 8.94 12.67 9.17
N LEU A 205 8.60 11.68 8.33
CA LEU A 205 9.48 10.59 7.92
C LEU A 205 10.65 11.06 7.04
N THR A 206 10.43 12.06 6.19
CA THR A 206 11.45 12.64 5.28
C THR A 206 12.06 13.94 5.83
N SER A 207 11.80 14.30 7.09
CA SER A 207 12.19 15.59 7.69
C SER A 207 13.70 15.87 7.73
N THR A 208 14.54 14.84 7.60
CA THR A 208 16.01 14.92 7.58
C THR A 208 16.60 14.94 6.16
N GLN A 209 15.77 14.87 5.12
CA GLN A 209 16.18 14.76 3.72
C GLN A 209 16.08 16.12 3.01
N PRO A 210 16.89 16.38 1.96
CA PRO A 210 16.66 17.49 1.04
C PRO A 210 15.23 17.38 0.48
N ALA A 211 14.43 18.44 0.65
CA ALA A 211 12.98 18.38 0.47
C ALA A 211 12.54 18.28 -1.00
N ALA A 212 12.70 17.11 -1.61
CA ALA A 212 12.02 16.77 -2.85
C ALA A 212 10.51 16.77 -2.62
N LYS A 213 9.81 17.60 -3.38
CA LYS A 213 8.36 17.82 -3.23
C LYS A 213 7.61 16.49 -3.46
N PRO A 214 6.79 15.99 -2.50
CA PRO A 214 6.08 14.73 -2.68
C PRO A 214 5.14 14.77 -3.88
N LEU A 215 4.93 13.63 -4.53
CA LEU A 215 3.97 13.49 -5.63
C LEU A 215 2.83 12.55 -5.21
N VAL A 216 1.61 13.08 -5.09
CA VAL A 216 0.41 12.28 -4.81
C VAL A 216 -0.11 11.71 -6.12
N ARG A 217 -0.15 10.38 -6.25
CA ARG A 217 -0.77 9.67 -7.38
C ARG A 217 -2.09 9.05 -6.97
N ALA A 218 -3.07 9.09 -7.86
CA ALA A 218 -4.38 8.46 -7.65
C ALA A 218 -5.15 8.23 -8.96
N ASP A 219 -6.17 7.38 -8.88
CA ASP A 219 -7.09 7.11 -9.99
C ASP A 219 -8.09 8.28 -10.26
N SER A 220 -8.94 8.10 -11.26
CA SER A 220 -9.97 9.08 -11.64
C SER A 220 -11.11 9.27 -10.64
N ALA A 221 -11.35 8.33 -9.71
CA ALA A 221 -12.32 8.47 -8.64
C ALA A 221 -11.84 9.45 -7.56
N PHE A 222 -10.53 9.67 -7.42
CA PHE A 222 -9.94 10.67 -6.52
C PHE A 222 -9.79 12.07 -7.14
N TYR A 223 -10.03 12.24 -8.44
CA TYR A 223 -9.97 13.53 -9.16
C TYR A 223 -11.06 14.52 -8.71
N THR A 224 -10.88 15.10 -7.53
CA THR A 224 -11.79 16.08 -6.92
C THR A 224 -11.03 17.28 -6.38
N HIS A 225 -11.68 18.46 -6.41
CA HIS A 225 -11.11 19.70 -5.88
C HIS A 225 -10.70 19.58 -4.40
N ALA A 226 -11.45 18.81 -3.60
CA ALA A 226 -11.13 18.60 -2.20
C ALA A 226 -9.83 17.78 -2.01
N THR A 227 -9.66 16.69 -2.78
CA THR A 227 -8.47 15.83 -2.73
C THR A 227 -7.24 16.58 -3.25
N ILE A 228 -7.31 17.14 -4.47
CA ILE A 228 -6.19 17.85 -5.10
C ILE A 228 -5.80 19.08 -4.29
N GLY A 229 -6.78 19.89 -3.86
CA GLY A 229 -6.51 21.04 -3.00
C GLY A 229 -5.89 20.65 -1.65
N ALA A 230 -6.17 19.46 -1.10
CA ALA A 230 -5.53 18.99 0.12
C ALA A 230 -4.07 18.62 -0.10
N ALA A 231 -3.73 17.98 -1.22
CA ALA A 231 -2.34 17.67 -1.59
C ALA A 231 -1.53 18.96 -1.76
N LEU A 232 -2.05 19.91 -2.55
CA LEU A 232 -1.38 21.19 -2.84
C LEU A 232 -1.18 22.04 -1.58
N ARG A 233 -2.19 22.13 -0.69
CA ARG A 233 -2.06 22.84 0.60
C ARG A 233 -1.07 22.19 1.56
N ALA A 234 -0.84 20.88 1.42
CA ALA A 234 0.18 20.15 2.17
C ALA A 234 1.55 20.14 1.47
N GLY A 235 1.70 20.91 0.38
CA GLY A 235 2.96 21.10 -0.33
C GLY A 235 3.31 20.02 -1.34
N ALA A 236 2.44 19.06 -1.64
CA ALA A 236 2.68 18.04 -2.66
C ALA A 236 2.30 18.50 -4.07
N ASP A 237 2.86 17.87 -5.09
CA ASP A 237 2.28 17.82 -6.44
C ASP A 237 1.24 16.70 -6.55
N VAL A 238 0.47 16.71 -7.63
CA VAL A 238 -0.48 15.64 -7.97
C VAL A 238 -0.21 15.06 -9.34
N SER A 239 -0.54 13.78 -9.54
CA SER A 239 -0.66 13.11 -10.84
C SER A 239 -1.87 12.19 -10.80
N VAL A 240 -2.98 12.60 -11.40
CA VAL A 240 -4.29 11.95 -11.20
C VAL A 240 -4.97 11.71 -12.53
N THR A 241 -5.36 10.46 -12.79
CA THR A 241 -6.07 10.07 -14.02
C THR A 241 -7.35 10.90 -14.18
N VAL A 242 -7.66 11.39 -15.38
CA VAL A 242 -8.91 12.16 -15.59
C VAL A 242 -9.95 11.34 -16.35
N ARG A 243 -11.23 11.52 -15.97
CA ARG A 243 -12.34 10.94 -16.74
C ARG A 243 -12.54 11.71 -18.04
N ALA A 244 -12.66 10.99 -19.15
CA ALA A 244 -12.99 11.56 -20.45
C ALA A 244 -14.33 12.32 -20.39
N ASN A 245 -14.25 13.64 -20.42
CA ASN A 245 -15.39 14.56 -20.42
C ASN A 245 -15.20 15.58 -21.56
N PRO A 246 -16.22 16.36 -21.95
CA PRO A 246 -16.12 17.24 -23.11
C PRO A 246 -14.93 18.22 -23.08
N LYS A 247 -14.53 18.72 -21.90
CA LYS A 247 -13.36 19.59 -21.76
C LYS A 247 -12.04 18.83 -22.00
N VAL A 248 -11.91 17.63 -21.43
CA VAL A 248 -10.73 16.77 -21.63
C VAL A 248 -10.63 16.34 -23.10
N LYS A 249 -11.74 15.94 -23.73
CA LYS A 249 -11.78 15.62 -25.16
C LYS A 249 -11.39 16.82 -26.04
N ALA A 250 -11.89 18.01 -25.74
CA ALA A 250 -11.52 19.24 -26.46
C ALA A 250 -10.04 19.61 -26.28
N ALA A 251 -9.46 19.39 -25.08
CA ALA A 251 -8.04 19.60 -24.85
C ALA A 251 -7.17 18.60 -25.63
N ILE A 252 -7.53 17.31 -25.63
CA ILE A 252 -6.85 16.27 -26.42
C ILE A 252 -6.90 16.60 -27.92
N ALA A 253 -8.06 17.02 -28.43
CA ALA A 253 -8.24 17.38 -29.84
C ALA A 253 -7.56 18.71 -30.25
N ALA A 254 -6.99 19.46 -29.30
CA ALA A 254 -6.23 20.68 -29.55
C ALA A 254 -4.70 20.44 -29.55
N ILE A 255 -4.25 19.21 -29.28
CA ILE A 255 -2.84 18.81 -29.40
C ILE A 255 -2.51 18.65 -30.89
N GLY A 256 -1.51 19.39 -31.37
CA GLY A 256 -1.03 19.28 -32.75
C GLY A 256 -0.43 17.91 -33.05
N ASP A 257 -0.52 17.46 -34.30
CA ASP A 257 0.00 16.15 -34.71
C ASP A 257 1.54 16.05 -34.59
N ASP A 258 2.23 17.19 -34.60
CA ASP A 258 3.68 17.34 -34.38
C ASP A 258 4.10 17.36 -32.90
N ALA A 259 3.15 17.46 -31.96
CA ALA A 259 3.43 17.49 -30.52
C ALA A 259 3.53 16.09 -29.87
N TRP A 260 3.29 15.02 -30.64
CA TRP A 260 3.30 13.64 -30.15
C TRP A 260 4.71 13.04 -30.19
N THR A 261 5.20 12.63 -29.03
CA THR A 261 6.51 11.97 -28.87
C THR A 261 6.31 10.45 -28.83
N PRO A 262 6.89 9.68 -29.76
CA PRO A 262 6.86 8.22 -29.69
C PRO A 262 7.55 7.68 -28.44
N ILE A 263 6.92 6.67 -27.82
CA ILE A 263 7.45 5.91 -26.70
C ILE A 263 7.34 4.41 -27.00
N GLU A 264 8.45 3.70 -26.79
CA GLU A 264 8.57 2.27 -27.02
C GLU A 264 8.73 1.54 -25.68
N TYR A 265 8.14 0.35 -25.57
CA TYR A 265 8.31 -0.50 -24.40
C TYR A 265 9.37 -1.56 -24.67
N THR A 266 10.36 -1.65 -23.78
CA THR A 266 11.41 -2.70 -23.84
C THR A 266 10.81 -4.10 -23.66
N ASP A 267 9.83 -4.22 -22.77
CA ASP A 267 8.92 -5.35 -22.65
C ASP A 267 7.51 -4.88 -23.02
N ALA A 268 6.86 -5.54 -23.98
CA ALA A 268 5.52 -5.14 -24.39
C ALA A 268 4.54 -5.18 -23.19
N VAL A 269 3.58 -4.26 -23.14
CA VAL A 269 2.59 -4.17 -22.05
C VAL A 269 1.26 -4.72 -22.53
N PHE A 270 0.68 -5.68 -21.81
CA PHE A 270 -0.64 -6.23 -22.13
C PHE A 270 -1.75 -5.23 -21.78
N ASP A 271 -2.57 -4.81 -22.75
CA ASP A 271 -3.81 -4.07 -22.48
C ASP A 271 -4.95 -5.06 -22.24
N GLU A 272 -5.47 -5.06 -21.01
CA GLU A 272 -6.62 -5.87 -20.64
C GLU A 272 -7.88 -5.55 -21.47
N HIS A 273 -7.96 -4.35 -22.07
CA HIS A 273 -9.13 -3.96 -22.86
C HIS A 273 -9.11 -4.46 -24.32
N THR A 274 -7.96 -4.51 -24.99
CA THR A 274 -7.81 -5.23 -26.28
C THR A 274 -7.56 -6.73 -26.12
N GLN A 275 -7.03 -7.17 -24.98
CA GLN A 275 -6.33 -8.46 -24.84
C GLN A 275 -5.13 -8.59 -25.79
N THR A 276 -4.40 -7.49 -26.05
CA THR A 276 -3.21 -7.47 -26.91
C THR A 276 -1.99 -6.86 -26.22
N TRP A 277 -0.81 -7.30 -26.65
CA TRP A 277 0.46 -6.74 -26.24
C TRP A 277 0.78 -5.47 -27.03
N ILE A 278 1.01 -4.36 -26.33
CA ILE A 278 1.37 -3.07 -26.91
C ILE A 278 2.88 -2.87 -26.78
N SER A 279 3.58 -2.71 -27.89
CA SER A 279 5.00 -2.33 -27.96
C SER A 279 5.23 -0.83 -28.21
N GLN A 280 4.24 -0.12 -28.75
CA GLN A 280 4.35 1.28 -29.16
C GLN A 280 3.17 2.13 -28.67
N ALA A 281 3.46 3.33 -28.21
CA ALA A 281 2.48 4.37 -27.91
C ALA A 281 3.10 5.74 -28.20
N GLU A 282 2.31 6.81 -28.11
CA GLU A 282 2.82 8.18 -28.22
C GLU A 282 2.30 9.02 -27.07
N VAL A 283 3.09 9.97 -26.60
CA VAL A 283 2.74 10.86 -25.49
C VAL A 283 2.88 12.32 -25.89
N ALA A 284 1.92 13.13 -25.48
CA ALA A 284 1.91 14.59 -25.65
C ALA A 284 1.38 15.26 -24.37
N GLU A 285 1.51 16.57 -24.28
CA GLU A 285 0.88 17.35 -23.22
C GLU A 285 0.30 18.67 -23.72
N ILE A 286 -0.60 19.23 -22.91
CA ILE A 286 -1.20 20.54 -23.13
C ILE A 286 -1.45 21.23 -21.79
N GLU A 287 -1.30 22.56 -21.74
CA GLU A 287 -1.67 23.35 -20.57
C GLU A 287 -3.14 23.10 -20.19
N PHE A 288 -3.41 22.86 -18.92
CA PHE A 288 -4.75 22.52 -18.47
C PHE A 288 -5.06 23.04 -17.08
N THR A 289 -6.11 23.85 -16.96
CA THR A 289 -6.63 24.28 -15.66
C THR A 289 -7.73 23.32 -15.20
N ALA A 290 -7.52 22.63 -14.08
CA ALA A 290 -8.54 21.83 -13.43
C ALA A 290 -9.58 22.71 -12.71
N PHE A 291 -10.79 22.19 -12.57
CA PHE A 291 -11.92 22.81 -11.84
C PHE A 291 -12.36 24.21 -12.33
N THR A 292 -12.22 24.56 -13.62
CA THR A 292 -12.59 25.89 -14.17
C THR A 292 -14.05 26.36 -13.98
N LYS A 293 -14.95 25.52 -13.45
CA LYS A 293 -16.29 25.93 -12.98
C LYS A 293 -16.29 26.57 -11.58
N LYS A 294 -15.15 26.57 -10.89
CA LYS A 294 -14.92 27.20 -9.58
C LYS A 294 -14.45 28.66 -9.72
N PRO A 295 -14.56 29.49 -8.66
CA PRO A 295 -13.93 30.80 -8.61
C PRO A 295 -12.44 30.74 -8.98
N LYS A 296 -11.87 31.80 -9.59
CA LYS A 296 -10.48 31.79 -10.08
C LYS A 296 -9.44 31.36 -9.03
N SER A 297 -9.66 31.68 -7.75
CA SER A 297 -8.81 31.29 -6.62
C SER A 297 -8.90 29.81 -6.20
N GLU A 298 -9.90 29.07 -6.68
CA GLU A 298 -10.10 27.63 -6.48
C GLU A 298 -9.75 26.80 -7.75
N GLN A 299 -9.33 27.47 -8.83
CA GLN A 299 -8.87 26.80 -10.04
C GLN A 299 -7.43 26.35 -9.88
N VAL A 300 -7.11 25.14 -10.36
CA VAL A 300 -5.77 24.56 -10.21
C VAL A 300 -5.11 24.52 -11.59
N PRO A 301 -4.12 25.38 -11.88
CA PRO A 301 -3.32 25.28 -13.09
C PRO A 301 -2.42 24.05 -13.04
N GLY A 302 -2.05 23.54 -14.21
CA GLY A 302 -1.20 22.38 -14.40
C GLY A 302 -1.19 21.99 -15.87
N ARG A 303 -0.91 20.73 -16.16
CA ARG A 303 -0.92 20.17 -17.52
C ARG A 303 -1.73 18.88 -17.58
N LEU A 304 -2.28 18.62 -18.76
CA LEU A 304 -2.90 17.35 -19.13
C LEU A 304 -1.87 16.59 -19.96
N VAL A 305 -1.29 15.54 -19.39
CA VAL A 305 -0.44 14.60 -20.13
C VAL A 305 -1.36 13.53 -20.72
N VAL A 306 -1.17 13.24 -22.00
CA VAL A 306 -2.03 12.37 -22.79
C VAL A 306 -1.16 11.36 -23.52
N ARG A 307 -1.43 10.09 -23.30
CA ARG A 307 -0.86 8.99 -24.08
C ARG A 307 -1.91 8.43 -25.04
N ARG A 308 -1.54 8.28 -26.31
CA ARG A 308 -2.35 7.60 -27.31
C ARG A 308 -1.75 6.24 -27.68
N ILE A 309 -2.61 5.25 -27.86
CA ILE A 309 -2.26 3.88 -28.28
C ILE A 309 -3.02 3.57 -29.58
N PRO A 310 -2.40 2.95 -30.60
CA PRO A 310 -3.12 2.47 -31.78
C PRO A 310 -4.18 1.42 -31.39
N ASP A 311 -5.43 1.61 -31.81
CA ASP A 311 -6.52 0.67 -31.56
C ASP A 311 -6.45 -0.50 -32.55
N LEU A 312 -5.53 -1.43 -32.29
CA LEU A 312 -5.30 -2.64 -33.07
C LEU A 312 -6.42 -3.68 -32.83
N ASN A 313 -7.66 -3.33 -33.19
CA ASN A 313 -8.82 -4.19 -32.99
C ASN A 313 -9.31 -4.79 -34.33
N PRO A 314 -8.91 -6.03 -34.68
CA PRO A 314 -9.27 -6.67 -35.94
C PRO A 314 -10.75 -7.13 -36.01
N THR A 315 -11.48 -7.09 -34.89
CA THR A 315 -12.86 -7.59 -34.78
C THR A 315 -13.92 -6.47 -34.80
N ARG A 316 -14.01 -5.75 -35.93
CA ARG A 316 -15.26 -5.12 -36.34
C ARG A 316 -15.75 -5.70 -37.66
N THR A 317 -17.03 -6.04 -37.67
CA THR A 317 -17.72 -6.80 -38.72
C THR A 317 -17.74 -6.09 -40.07
N ASP A 318 -17.71 -6.91 -41.12
CA ASP A 318 -18.19 -6.62 -42.48
C ASP A 318 -17.50 -5.49 -43.27
N GLY A 319 -16.30 -5.81 -43.78
CA GLY A 319 -15.86 -5.35 -45.11
C GLY A 319 -15.36 -3.91 -45.26
N GLN A 320 -15.45 -3.06 -44.22
CA GLN A 320 -14.75 -1.77 -44.21
C GLN A 320 -13.45 -1.86 -43.41
N ALA A 321 -12.32 -1.72 -44.12
CA ALA A 321 -11.09 -1.27 -43.48
C ALA A 321 -11.35 0.09 -42.81
N THR A 322 -10.83 0.29 -41.59
CA THR A 322 -10.90 1.58 -40.92
C THR A 322 -10.17 2.62 -41.74
N LEU A 323 -10.91 3.59 -42.31
CA LEU A 323 -10.36 4.65 -43.16
C LEU A 323 -9.41 5.62 -42.44
N PHE A 324 -9.26 5.47 -41.12
CA PHE A 324 -8.53 6.35 -40.22
C PHE A 324 -7.88 5.52 -39.10
N ASP A 325 -6.66 5.90 -38.71
CA ASP A 325 -6.00 5.36 -37.53
C ASP A 325 -6.85 5.69 -36.29
N THR A 326 -7.39 4.65 -35.66
CA THR A 326 -8.19 4.81 -34.45
C THR A 326 -7.25 4.79 -33.26
N TRP A 327 -7.31 5.83 -32.43
CA TRP A 327 -6.41 5.99 -31.28
C TRP A 327 -7.20 5.96 -29.95
N ARG A 328 -6.69 5.21 -28.97
CA ARG A 328 -7.19 5.21 -27.59
C ARG A 328 -6.39 6.19 -26.75
N PHE A 329 -7.07 7.14 -26.10
CA PHE A 329 -6.44 8.20 -25.32
C PHE A 329 -6.57 7.96 -23.81
N HIS A 330 -5.43 7.87 -23.14
CA HIS A 330 -5.32 7.81 -21.68
C HIS A 330 -4.73 9.14 -21.20
N ALA A 331 -5.46 9.86 -20.34
CA ALA A 331 -5.05 11.20 -19.91
C ALA A 331 -5.03 11.31 -18.38
N PHE A 332 -4.05 12.04 -17.87
CA PHE A 332 -3.94 12.39 -16.45
C PHE A 332 -3.57 13.86 -16.27
N PHE A 333 -4.05 14.44 -15.18
CA PHE A 333 -3.76 15.81 -14.79
C PHE A 333 -2.61 15.83 -13.80
N THR A 334 -1.59 16.65 -14.05
CA THR A 334 -0.48 16.85 -13.12
C THR A 334 -0.13 18.32 -12.90
N THR A 335 0.37 18.62 -11.69
CA THR A 335 0.92 19.93 -11.33
C THR A 335 2.45 19.94 -11.28
N THR A 336 3.10 18.81 -11.54
CA THR A 336 4.57 18.71 -11.61
C THR A 336 5.06 19.58 -12.76
N ASN A 337 6.03 20.47 -12.50
CA ASN A 337 6.63 21.34 -13.51
C ASN A 337 7.33 20.50 -14.61
N PRO A 338 7.11 20.76 -15.92
CA PRO A 338 7.91 20.20 -17.02
C PRO A 338 9.43 20.19 -16.78
N ASP A 339 10.01 21.24 -16.19
CA ASP A 339 11.45 21.31 -15.88
C ASP A 339 11.95 20.23 -14.90
N GLN A 340 11.03 19.62 -14.15
CA GLN A 340 11.32 18.61 -13.12
C GLN A 340 10.97 17.18 -13.56
N ALA A 341 10.11 17.04 -14.55
CA ALA A 341 9.75 15.79 -15.21
C ALA A 341 9.16 16.14 -16.57
N ASP A 342 9.84 15.79 -17.65
CA ASP A 342 9.31 15.94 -19.00
C ASP A 342 8.06 15.07 -19.23
N THR A 343 7.42 15.22 -20.38
CA THR A 343 6.18 14.50 -20.75
C THR A 343 6.31 12.98 -20.63
N VAL A 344 7.44 12.42 -21.05
CA VAL A 344 7.70 10.97 -21.09
C VAL A 344 7.92 10.45 -19.67
N THR A 345 8.73 11.15 -18.89
CA THR A 345 9.01 10.89 -17.48
C THR A 345 7.73 10.99 -16.65
N ALA A 346 6.86 11.96 -16.95
CA ALA A 346 5.56 12.09 -16.32
C ALA A 346 4.62 10.90 -16.62
N ASP A 347 4.50 10.43 -17.87
CA ASP A 347 3.69 9.23 -18.19
C ASP A 347 4.26 7.97 -17.52
N LYS A 348 5.57 7.75 -17.63
CA LYS A 348 6.27 6.65 -16.92
C LYS A 348 5.98 6.68 -15.42
N THR A 349 6.12 7.85 -14.79
CA THR A 349 5.90 8.03 -13.34
C THR A 349 4.43 7.90 -12.95
N HIS A 350 3.49 8.31 -13.80
CA HIS A 350 2.06 8.11 -13.53
C HIS A 350 1.66 6.64 -13.63
N ARG A 351 2.28 5.90 -14.55
CA ARG A 351 1.92 4.50 -14.87
C ARG A 351 2.68 3.43 -14.11
N ALA A 352 3.89 3.71 -13.63
CA ALA A 352 4.69 2.76 -12.86
C ALA A 352 3.78 2.15 -11.77
N HIS A 353 3.59 0.82 -11.79
CA HIS A 353 2.51 0.17 -11.03
C HIS A 353 2.40 0.73 -9.62
N ALA A 354 1.20 1.18 -9.25
CA ALA A 354 0.95 1.64 -7.90
C ALA A 354 1.09 0.43 -6.97
N ILE A 355 2.23 0.37 -6.28
CA ILE A 355 2.60 -0.79 -5.45
C ILE A 355 1.64 -0.95 -4.25
N ILE A 356 0.71 0.00 -4.07
CA ILE A 356 -0.49 -0.13 -3.22
C ILE A 356 -1.27 -1.43 -3.51
N GLU A 357 -1.27 -1.94 -4.75
CA GLU A 357 -1.87 -3.23 -5.11
C GLU A 357 -1.18 -4.43 -4.42
N GLN A 358 0.10 -4.33 -4.04
CA GLN A 358 0.78 -5.37 -3.25
C GLN A 358 0.47 -5.26 -1.74
N VAL A 359 -0.10 -4.13 -1.31
CA VAL A 359 -0.46 -3.82 0.09
C VAL A 359 -1.95 -3.99 0.34
N CYS A 360 -2.79 -3.92 -0.70
CA CYS A 360 -4.23 -4.12 -0.62
C CYS A 360 -4.58 -5.57 -0.20
N PRO A 361 -5.42 -5.77 0.83
CA PRO A 361 -5.78 -7.13 1.29
C PRO A 361 -6.64 -7.95 0.32
N ALA A 362 -7.27 -7.31 -0.68
CA ALA A 362 -8.17 -7.98 -1.61
C ALA A 362 -7.52 -8.34 -2.96
N SER A 363 -6.38 -7.74 -3.31
CA SER A 363 -5.66 -8.02 -4.57
C SER A 363 -4.90 -9.34 -4.53
N SER A 364 -4.52 -9.84 -3.35
CA SER A 364 -3.83 -11.15 -3.22
C SER A 364 -4.72 -12.37 -3.49
N CYS A 365 -6.02 -12.21 -3.82
CA CYS A 365 -6.82 -13.31 -4.37
C CYS A 365 -6.71 -13.45 -5.91
N ARG A 366 -6.01 -12.52 -6.59
CA ARG A 366 -5.68 -12.62 -8.01
C ARG A 366 -4.18 -12.39 -8.25
N GLN A 367 -3.41 -13.46 -8.16
CA GLN A 367 -2.10 -13.54 -8.80
C GLN A 367 -2.17 -14.61 -9.89
N VAL A 368 -2.25 -14.16 -11.15
CA VAL A 368 -2.06 -15.03 -12.31
C VAL A 368 -0.56 -15.25 -12.47
N PHE A 369 -0.05 -16.38 -11.98
CA PHE A 369 1.29 -16.83 -12.36
C PHE A 369 1.26 -17.32 -13.81
N GLY A 370 2.19 -16.81 -14.63
CA GLY A 370 2.12 -16.90 -16.09
C GLY A 370 2.08 -18.33 -16.65
N ALA A 371 1.38 -18.50 -17.77
CA ALA A 371 1.23 -19.78 -18.45
C ALA A 371 2.55 -20.27 -19.08
N GLY A 372 3.17 -21.28 -18.45
CA GLY A 372 4.27 -22.05 -19.04
C GLY A 372 3.75 -23.19 -19.90
N LYS A 373 4.13 -23.25 -21.19
CA LYS A 373 3.81 -24.40 -22.07
C LYS A 373 4.57 -25.65 -21.64
N VAL A 374 3.86 -26.75 -21.42
CA VAL A 374 4.43 -28.10 -21.35
C VAL A 374 3.59 -29.06 -22.20
N GLY A 375 4.17 -29.55 -23.30
CA GLY A 375 3.61 -30.66 -24.07
C GLY A 375 2.43 -30.32 -25.00
N ASP A 376 2.13 -31.26 -25.89
CA ASP A 376 1.26 -31.09 -27.06
C ASP A 376 -0.16 -31.63 -26.81
N GLN A 377 -0.74 -31.34 -25.63
CA GLN A 377 -2.10 -31.73 -25.26
C GLN A 377 -2.87 -30.57 -24.62
N GLY A 378 -4.19 -30.55 -24.85
CA GLY A 378 -5.03 -29.35 -24.73
C GLY A 378 -5.08 -28.71 -23.34
N ALA A 379 -5.22 -27.38 -23.32
CA ALA A 379 -5.27 -26.58 -22.11
C ALA A 379 -6.51 -26.90 -21.26
N GLY A 380 -6.29 -27.40 -20.04
CA GLY A 380 -7.19 -27.21 -18.92
C GLY A 380 -6.65 -26.10 -18.02
N GLU A 381 -7.50 -25.17 -17.61
CA GLU A 381 -7.13 -24.16 -16.61
C GLU A 381 -6.87 -24.86 -15.26
N ALA A 382 -5.63 -24.78 -14.77
CA ALA A 382 -5.29 -25.20 -13.41
C ALA A 382 -5.63 -24.06 -12.44
N GLU A 383 -6.92 -23.83 -12.20
CA GLU A 383 -7.39 -22.93 -11.14
C GLU A 383 -7.12 -23.59 -9.78
N VAL A 384 -6.01 -23.21 -9.14
CA VAL A 384 -5.68 -23.66 -7.78
C VAL A 384 -6.37 -22.75 -6.78
N ASP A 385 -7.62 -23.09 -6.47
CA ASP A 385 -8.32 -22.52 -5.33
C ASP A 385 -7.58 -22.90 -4.03
N LEU A 386 -7.07 -21.90 -3.30
CA LEU A 386 -6.46 -22.09 -1.98
C LEU A 386 -7.57 -22.18 -0.93
N ASP A 387 -8.37 -23.24 -1.06
CA ASP A 387 -9.60 -23.47 -0.30
C ASP A 387 -9.33 -23.57 1.21
N ARG A 388 -9.82 -22.55 1.94
CA ARG A 388 -10.67 -22.77 3.12
C ARG A 388 -11.79 -21.72 3.19
N PRO A 389 -13.02 -22.11 3.59
CA PRO A 389 -14.11 -21.16 3.82
C PRO A 389 -13.77 -20.19 4.97
N VAL A 390 -13.88 -18.89 4.70
CA VAL A 390 -13.52 -17.81 5.64
C VAL A 390 -14.54 -17.69 6.77
N PRO A 391 -14.19 -18.01 8.04
CA PRO A 391 -15.02 -17.67 9.18
C PRO A 391 -14.96 -16.16 9.41
N GLY A 392 -16.05 -15.55 9.88
CA GLY A 392 -16.13 -14.10 10.01
C GLY A 392 -15.11 -13.49 10.98
N GLU A 393 -14.69 -12.26 10.67
CA GLU A 393 -13.79 -11.40 11.48
C GLU A 393 -12.27 -11.63 11.32
N CYS A 394 -11.78 -11.67 10.08
CA CYS A 394 -10.35 -11.55 9.77
C CYS A 394 -9.77 -10.13 9.97
N PHE A 395 -8.51 -10.07 10.40
CA PHE A 395 -7.59 -8.93 10.35
C PHE A 395 -7.04 -8.72 8.93
N VAL A 396 -6.67 -7.49 8.62
CA VAL A 396 -5.99 -7.12 7.37
C VAL A 396 -4.49 -7.31 7.54
N ARG A 397 -3.88 -8.16 6.70
CA ARG A 397 -2.43 -8.42 6.66
C ARG A 397 -1.71 -7.45 5.73
N ALA A 398 -0.42 -7.24 6.00
CA ALA A 398 0.58 -6.98 4.97
C ALA A 398 1.34 -8.29 4.71
N HIS A 399 1.53 -8.67 3.44
CA HIS A 399 2.27 -9.88 3.08
C HIS A 399 3.79 -9.70 3.30
N GLY A 400 4.49 -10.80 3.62
CA GLY A 400 5.96 -10.86 3.57
C GLY A 400 6.70 -11.22 4.87
N VAL A 401 6.06 -11.25 6.05
CA VAL A 401 6.74 -11.63 7.31
C VAL A 401 6.55 -13.11 7.63
N VAL A 402 7.52 -13.95 7.28
CA VAL A 402 7.57 -15.36 7.69
C VAL A 402 8.35 -15.48 9.00
N VAL A 403 7.65 -15.75 10.10
CA VAL A 403 8.28 -15.99 11.41
C VAL A 403 8.56 -17.49 11.57
N GLY A 404 9.82 -17.89 11.46
CA GLY A 404 10.23 -19.30 11.59
C GLY A 404 10.06 -19.87 13.01
N ALA A 405 9.80 -21.18 13.07
CA ALA A 405 9.85 -21.95 14.32
C ALA A 405 11.29 -22.43 14.59
N VAL A 406 11.72 -22.40 15.86
CA VAL A 406 13.03 -22.92 16.29
C VAL A 406 12.84 -23.71 17.58
N GLY A 407 13.42 -24.91 17.65
CA GLY A 407 13.44 -25.72 18.86
C GLY A 407 14.48 -25.22 19.85
N VAL A 408 14.09 -24.95 21.09
CA VAL A 408 15.02 -24.53 22.15
C VAL A 408 15.55 -25.77 22.86
N GLY A 409 16.82 -26.11 22.61
CA GLY A 409 17.53 -27.17 23.32
C GLY A 409 17.62 -26.90 24.82
N VAL A 410 17.44 -27.93 25.65
CA VAL A 410 17.35 -27.77 27.11
C VAL A 410 18.73 -27.49 27.72
N GLY A 411 18.89 -26.30 28.30
CA GLY A 411 20.05 -25.92 29.09
C GLY A 411 19.70 -24.76 30.05
N ASN A 412 19.82 -24.99 31.35
CA ASN A 412 19.46 -24.02 32.39
C ASN A 412 20.48 -22.86 32.47
N GLN A 413 20.33 -21.82 31.64
CA GLN A 413 20.87 -20.48 31.92
C GLN A 413 19.92 -19.38 31.42
N VAL A 414 19.00 -18.96 32.29
CA VAL A 414 18.28 -17.68 32.18
C VAL A 414 18.29 -17.01 33.55
N GLN A 415 19.42 -16.39 33.87
CA GLN A 415 19.52 -15.33 34.87
C GLN A 415 20.15 -14.12 34.17
N ASP A 416 19.56 -12.95 34.39
CA ASP A 416 20.06 -11.61 34.10
C ASP A 416 20.71 -11.36 32.72
N VAL A 417 19.97 -10.68 31.83
CA VAL A 417 20.55 -10.03 30.64
C VAL A 417 20.57 -8.52 30.87
N VAL A 418 21.78 -8.00 31.03
CA VAL A 418 22.15 -6.60 31.28
C VAL A 418 22.66 -5.97 29.96
N ASP A 419 22.75 -4.64 29.89
CA ASP A 419 23.39 -3.90 28.78
C ASP A 419 24.85 -4.33 28.53
N LEU A 420 25.34 -4.18 27.29
CA LEU A 420 26.68 -3.64 26.93
C LEU A 420 26.93 -3.59 25.40
N PHE A 421 27.55 -2.51 24.94
CA PHE A 421 28.33 -2.40 23.69
C PHE A 421 29.83 -2.63 24.02
N GLU A 422 30.62 -3.22 23.10
CA GLU A 422 31.87 -2.64 22.52
C GLU A 422 32.63 -3.67 21.63
N GLU A 423 33.85 -3.35 21.18
CA GLU A 423 34.31 -3.58 19.79
C GLU A 423 35.18 -4.83 19.48
N GLN A 424 35.15 -5.16 18.17
CA GLN A 424 36.18 -5.67 17.22
C GLN A 424 37.64 -5.91 17.72
N PRO A 425 38.47 -6.83 17.11
CA PRO A 425 38.72 -6.84 15.65
C PRO A 425 39.29 -8.11 14.93
N PHE A 426 39.59 -7.93 13.62
CA PHE A 426 40.59 -8.58 12.73
C PHE A 426 40.19 -9.65 11.67
N VAL A 427 41.11 -9.83 10.68
CA VAL A 427 40.85 -10.01 9.22
C VAL A 427 41.88 -10.94 8.51
N LEU A 428 41.53 -11.48 7.31
CA LEU A 428 42.30 -11.97 6.11
C LEU A 428 41.88 -13.40 5.66
N GLN A 429 41.46 -13.71 4.41
CA GLN A 429 42.10 -13.67 3.05
C GLN A 429 43.16 -14.79 2.80
N ARG A 430 43.31 -15.44 1.62
CA ARG A 430 42.59 -15.47 0.30
C ARG A 430 43.14 -16.66 -0.56
N ALA A 431 42.41 -17.07 -1.61
CA ALA A 431 42.92 -17.71 -2.86
C ALA A 431 43.47 -19.16 -2.77
N GLU A 432 43.68 -19.93 -3.84
CA GLU A 432 43.49 -19.77 -5.31
C GLU A 432 43.19 -21.18 -5.92
N ALA A 433 42.95 -21.48 -7.20
CA ALA A 433 43.10 -20.78 -8.49
C ALA A 433 42.07 -21.31 -9.55
N ALA A 434 42.29 -21.01 -10.84
CA ALA A 434 41.58 -21.59 -12.00
C ALA A 434 42.48 -22.60 -12.77
N PHE A 435 41.89 -23.51 -13.56
CA PHE A 435 42.48 -24.06 -14.79
C PHE A 435 41.44 -24.84 -15.63
N ALA A 436 41.60 -24.76 -16.97
CA ALA A 436 40.74 -25.28 -18.05
C ALA A 436 39.42 -24.51 -18.28
#